data_AF-A0A7J6B3Y7-F1
#
_entry.id   AF-A0A7J6B3Y7-F1
#
_cell.length_a   1.000
_cell.length_b   1.000
_cell.length_c   1.000
_cell.angle_alpha   90.00
_cell.angle_beta   90.00
_cell.angle_gamma   90.00
#
_symmetry.space_group_name_H-M   'P 1'
#
loop_
_entity.id
_entity.type
_entity.pdbx_description
1 polymer ?
#
loop_
_entity_poly.entity_id
_entity_poly.type
_entity_poly.pdbx_seq_one_letter_code
_entity_poly.pdbx_strand_id
1 'polypeptide(L)'
;MKSDSKLSTMAKTKELSKDVRDKIVDLHKSGMGYKTIAKQLGEKVKTVCAIICKWKKHKGTVNLPRPGAPCNISPRGVPMIMRTVRNQPRTTREDCVNDL
;
A
#
# COMPACT_ATOMS: atom_id res chain seq x y z
N MET A 1 20.69 38.69 -13.68
CA MET A 1 21.32 37.48 -14.25
C MET A 1 20.30 36.36 -14.19
N LYS A 2 19.94 35.80 -15.36
CA LYS A 2 19.17 34.56 -15.49
C LYS A 2 20.02 33.37 -15.00
N SER A 3 19.38 32.19 -14.98
CA SER A 3 19.93 30.82 -14.86
C SER A 3 19.88 30.28 -13.41
N ASP A 4 19.24 29.16 -13.06
CA ASP A 4 18.74 28.03 -13.85
C ASP A 4 17.54 27.37 -13.16
N SER A 5 16.40 27.29 -13.85
CA SER A 5 15.37 26.31 -13.54
C SER A 5 15.91 24.93 -13.91
N LYS A 6 16.38 24.19 -12.91
CA LYS A 6 16.79 22.79 -13.08
C LYS A 6 15.53 21.94 -13.33
N LEU A 7 15.16 21.79 -14.60
CA LEU A 7 14.26 20.73 -15.06
C LEU A 7 14.94 19.38 -14.75
N SER A 8 14.51 18.72 -13.68
CA SER A 8 15.01 17.40 -13.32
C SER A 8 14.44 16.35 -14.27
N THR A 9 15.32 15.86 -15.14
CA THR A 9 15.24 14.62 -15.90
C THR A 9 14.95 13.38 -15.04
N MET A 10 14.04 12.56 -15.57
CA MET A 10 14.00 11.08 -15.57
C MET A 10 13.47 10.27 -14.36
N ALA A 11 12.89 9.13 -14.75
CA ALA A 11 12.21 8.11 -13.96
C ALA A 11 12.89 7.74 -12.64
N LYS A 12 12.09 7.65 -11.56
CA LYS A 12 12.37 6.73 -10.45
C LYS A 12 11.09 6.42 -9.68
N THR A 13 10.70 5.15 -9.68
CA THR A 13 9.71 4.49 -8.80
C THR A 13 10.15 4.49 -7.32
N LYS A 14 10.91 5.50 -6.86
CA LYS A 14 11.33 5.59 -5.47
C LYS A 14 10.20 6.25 -4.70
N GLU A 15 9.46 5.40 -4.00
CA GLU A 15 8.47 5.82 -3.03
C GLU A 15 9.05 6.87 -2.07
N LEU A 16 8.26 7.91 -1.81
CA LEU A 16 8.55 8.90 -0.77
C LEU A 16 8.78 8.20 0.57
N SER A 17 9.80 8.65 1.32
CA SER A 17 10.11 8.09 2.64
C SER A 17 8.93 8.26 3.60
N LYS A 18 8.79 7.31 4.53
CA LYS A 18 7.70 7.30 5.51
C LYS A 18 7.64 8.62 6.28
N ASP A 19 8.79 9.11 6.72
CA ASP A 19 8.91 10.33 7.52
C ASP A 19 8.36 11.58 6.82
N VAL A 20 8.58 11.71 5.50
CA VAL A 20 8.05 12.86 4.74
C VAL A 20 6.54 12.74 4.61
N ARG A 21 5.99 11.54 4.44
CA ARG A 21 4.55 11.35 4.36
C ARG A 21 3.86 11.60 5.70
N ASP A 22 4.46 11.15 6.81
CA ASP A 22 3.91 11.38 8.15
C ASP A 22 3.90 12.88 8.47
N LYS A 23 4.98 13.60 8.15
CA LYS A 23 5.00 15.08 8.22
C LYS A 23 3.89 15.72 7.39
N ILE A 24 3.64 15.27 6.15
CA ILE A 24 2.52 15.79 5.33
C ILE A 24 1.17 15.63 6.05
N VAL A 25 0.93 14.46 6.67
CA VAL A 25 -0.30 14.18 7.39
C VAL A 25 -0.43 15.08 8.63
N ASP A 26 0.64 15.27 9.40
CA ASP A 26 0.59 16.08 10.62
C ASP A 26 0.41 17.58 10.33
N LEU A 27 1.06 18.08 9.28
CA LEU A 27 0.86 19.44 8.79
C LEU A 27 -0.58 19.65 8.28
N HIS A 28 -1.17 18.63 7.65
CA HIS A 28 -2.58 18.69 7.23
C HIS A 28 -3.55 18.66 8.42
N LYS A 29 -3.29 17.84 9.45
CA LYS A 29 -4.07 17.82 10.70
C LYS A 29 -4.02 19.17 11.42
N SER A 30 -2.89 19.87 11.30
CA SER A 30 -2.69 21.23 11.83
C SER A 30 -3.46 22.32 11.03
N GLY A 31 -4.22 21.93 10.00
CA GLY A 31 -5.07 22.85 9.22
C GLY A 31 -4.35 23.55 8.06
N MET A 32 -3.12 23.17 7.72
CA MET A 32 -2.41 23.81 6.61
C MET A 32 -2.95 23.39 5.24
N GLY A 33 -2.97 24.35 4.31
CA GLY A 33 -3.40 24.13 2.93
C GLY A 33 -2.39 23.36 2.10
N TYR A 34 -2.87 22.64 1.07
CA TYR A 34 -2.04 21.76 0.23
C TYR A 34 -0.85 22.45 -0.45
N LYS A 35 -1.05 23.70 -0.92
CA LYS A 35 0.01 24.48 -1.58
C LYS A 35 1.11 24.89 -0.59
N THR A 36 0.74 25.21 0.65
CA THR A 36 1.67 25.60 1.71
C THR A 36 2.55 24.43 2.12
N ILE A 37 1.94 23.26 2.33
CA ILE A 37 2.65 22.01 2.66
C ILE A 37 3.62 21.62 1.54
N ALA A 38 3.17 21.69 0.29
CA ALA A 38 4.00 21.41 -0.88
C ALA A 38 5.23 22.33 -0.96
N LYS A 39 5.05 23.64 -0.74
CA LYS A 39 6.15 24.62 -0.73
C LYS A 39 7.13 24.37 0.41
N GLN A 40 6.62 24.05 1.61
CA GLN A 40 7.44 23.80 2.80
C GLN A 40 8.32 22.55 2.65
N LEU A 41 7.79 21.50 2.02
CA LEU A 41 8.50 20.23 1.85
C LEU A 41 9.24 20.11 0.52
N GLY A 42 9.13 21.11 -0.38
CA GLY A 42 9.69 21.05 -1.73
C GLY A 42 9.02 20.00 -2.62
N GLU A 43 7.85 19.51 -2.24
CA GLU A 43 7.13 18.45 -2.93
C GLU A 43 6.11 19.00 -3.92
N LYS A 44 5.73 18.19 -4.91
CA LYS A 44 4.68 18.55 -5.84
C LYS A 44 3.32 18.53 -5.13
N VAL A 45 2.47 19.52 -5.39
CA VAL A 45 1.09 19.60 -4.84
C VAL A 45 0.28 18.33 -5.13
N LYS A 46 0.46 17.72 -6.31
CA LYS A 46 -0.20 16.47 -6.70
C LYS A 46 0.18 15.30 -5.78
N THR A 47 1.43 15.25 -5.32
CA THR A 47 1.94 14.23 -4.42
C THR A 47 1.36 14.40 -3.01
N VAL A 48 1.34 15.63 -2.50
CA VAL A 48 0.71 15.98 -1.21
C VAL A 48 -0.77 15.59 -1.23
N CYS A 49 -1.49 15.95 -2.30
CA CYS A 49 -2.89 15.60 -2.48
C CYS A 49 -3.10 14.07 -2.50
N ALA A 50 -2.29 13.32 -3.25
CA ALA A 50 -2.37 11.87 -3.31
C ALA A 50 -2.14 11.20 -1.94
N ILE A 51 -1.19 11.69 -1.15
CA ILE A 51 -0.90 11.17 0.21
C ILE A 51 -2.08 11.42 1.13
N ILE A 52 -2.63 12.63 1.14
CA ILE A 52 -3.76 12.99 2.00
C ILE A 52 -5.03 12.22 1.60
N CYS A 53 -5.30 12.06 0.31
CA CYS A 53 -6.42 11.25 -0.18
C CYS A 53 -6.28 9.77 0.24
N LYS A 54 -5.07 9.19 0.13
CA LYS A 54 -4.79 7.82 0.62
C LYS A 54 -4.98 7.72 2.12
N TRP A 55 -4.47 8.68 2.89
CA TRP A 55 -4.62 8.72 4.34
C TRP A 55 -6.10 8.80 4.76
N LYS A 56 -6.90 9.65 4.11
CA LYS A 56 -8.36 9.72 4.38
C LYS A 56 -9.07 8.39 4.11
N LYS A 57 -8.66 7.64 3.09
CA LYS A 57 -9.28 6.36 2.71
C LYS A 57 -8.83 5.18 3.57
N HIS A 58 -7.54 5.07 3.84
CA HIS A 58 -6.93 3.90 4.46
C HIS A 58 -6.44 4.13 5.90
N LYS A 59 -6.53 5.37 6.41
CA LYS A 59 -6.01 5.82 7.73
C LYS A 59 -4.52 5.53 7.95
N GLY A 60 -3.78 5.23 6.89
CA GLY A 60 -2.38 4.83 6.95
C GLY A 60 -1.54 5.63 5.97
N THR A 61 -0.30 5.88 6.38
CA THR A 61 0.71 6.60 5.57
C THR A 61 1.62 5.65 4.80
N VAL A 62 1.69 4.40 5.25
CA VAL A 62 2.47 3.32 4.61
C VAL A 62 1.72 2.84 3.36
N ASN A 63 2.46 2.59 2.28
CA ASN A 63 1.86 2.01 1.08
C ASN A 63 1.46 0.57 1.41
N LEU A 64 0.16 0.24 1.28
CA LEU A 64 -0.27 -1.13 1.45
C LEU A 64 0.32 -2.00 0.34
N PRO A 65 0.67 -3.27 0.64
CA PRO A 65 0.98 -4.22 -0.42
C PRO A 65 -0.20 -4.27 -1.39
N ARG A 66 0.10 -4.46 -2.67
CA ARG A 66 -0.94 -4.60 -3.68
C ARG A 66 -1.88 -5.74 -3.24
N PRO A 67 -3.20 -5.51 -3.16
CA PRO A 67 -4.13 -6.60 -2.93
C PRO A 67 -3.89 -7.67 -3.99
N GLY A 68 -3.52 -8.87 -3.53
CA GLY A 68 -3.34 -10.02 -4.40
C GLY A 68 -4.69 -10.53 -4.92
N ALA A 69 -4.63 -11.54 -5.77
CA ALA A 69 -5.83 -12.30 -6.10
C ALA A 69 -6.44 -12.90 -4.81
N PRO A 70 -7.76 -12.95 -4.67
CA PRO A 70 -8.41 -13.69 -3.60
C PRO A 70 -7.90 -15.14 -3.58
N CYS A 71 -7.65 -15.69 -2.40
CA CYS A 71 -7.29 -17.09 -2.26
C CYS A 71 -8.51 -17.96 -2.57
N ASN A 72 -8.36 -18.97 -3.43
CA ASN A 72 -9.43 -19.91 -3.75
C ASN A 72 -9.82 -20.81 -2.56
N ILE A 73 -8.89 -21.03 -1.62
CA ILE A 73 -9.09 -21.87 -0.44
C ILE A 73 -9.10 -20.95 0.79
N SER A 74 -10.04 -21.20 1.70
CA SER A 74 -10.12 -20.45 2.95
C SER A 74 -8.89 -20.72 3.84
N PRO A 75 -8.51 -19.79 4.73
CA PRO A 75 -7.41 -20.01 5.67
C PRO A 75 -7.63 -21.23 6.59
N ARG A 76 -8.88 -21.62 6.83
CA ARG A 76 -9.25 -22.82 7.59
C ARG A 76 -9.20 -24.09 6.75
N GLY A 77 -9.48 -23.97 5.45
CA GLY A 77 -9.50 -25.10 4.55
C GLY A 77 -8.12 -25.71 4.29
N VAL A 78 -7.09 -24.87 4.16
CA VAL A 78 -5.72 -25.32 3.95
C VAL A 78 -5.25 -26.33 5.02
N PRO A 79 -5.32 -26.06 6.34
CA PRO A 79 -4.90 -27.02 7.35
C PRO A 79 -5.80 -28.26 7.44
N MET A 80 -7.07 -28.18 7.03
CA MET A 80 -7.97 -29.34 6.96
C MET A 80 -7.49 -30.31 5.88
N ILE A 81 -7.25 -29.83 4.65
CA ILE A 81 -6.71 -30.63 3.55
C ILE A 81 -5.35 -31.24 3.93
N MET A 82 -4.47 -30.46 4.55
CA MET A 82 -3.16 -30.96 4.95
C MET A 82 -3.24 -32.08 5.99
N ARG A 83 -4.25 -32.04 6.88
CA ARG A 83 -4.49 -33.08 7.89
C ARG A 83 -5.07 -34.34 7.28
N THR A 84 -6.09 -34.23 6.42
CA THR A 84 -6.72 -35.39 5.76
C THR A 84 -5.72 -36.13 4.90
N VAL A 85 -4.97 -35.42 4.04
CA VAL A 85 -3.92 -36.01 3.20
C VAL A 85 -2.80 -36.66 4.02
N ARG A 86 -2.40 -36.06 5.15
CA ARG A 86 -1.38 -36.63 6.04
C ARG A 86 -1.85 -37.94 6.69
N ASN A 87 -3.11 -37.98 7.15
CA ASN A 87 -3.66 -39.15 7.84
C ASN A 87 -4.05 -40.27 6.86
N GLN A 88 -4.47 -39.91 5.65
CA GLN A 88 -4.89 -40.84 4.60
C GLN A 88 -4.25 -40.40 3.27
N PRO A 89 -3.05 -40.89 2.94
CA PRO A 89 -2.31 -40.44 1.74
C PRO A 89 -2.95 -40.87 0.42
N ARG A 90 -4.00 -41.71 0.44
CA ARG A 90 -4.76 -42.14 -0.74
C ARG A 90 -6.01 -41.30 -1.01
N THR A 91 -6.31 -40.32 -0.16
CA THR A 91 -7.45 -39.40 -0.33
C THR A 91 -7.30 -38.60 -1.63
N THR A 92 -8.37 -38.53 -2.44
CA THR A 92 -8.32 -37.79 -3.70
C THR A 92 -8.70 -36.33 -3.51
N ARG A 93 -8.58 -35.54 -4.58
CA ARG A 93 -8.96 -34.12 -4.56
C ARG A 93 -10.45 -33.96 -4.25
N GLU A 94 -11.29 -34.81 -4.83
CA GLU A 94 -12.75 -34.79 -4.68
C GLU A 94 -13.12 -34.96 -3.20
N ASP A 95 -12.50 -35.92 -2.51
CA ASP A 95 -12.69 -36.17 -1.09
C ASP A 95 -12.29 -34.95 -0.24
N CYS A 96 -11.20 -34.26 -0.62
CA CYS A 96 -10.73 -33.08 0.10
C CYS A 96 -11.63 -31.84 -0.10
N VAL A 97 -12.36 -31.76 -1.22
CA VAL A 97 -13.25 -30.63 -1.54
C VAL A 97 -14.60 -30.76 -0.83
N ASN A 98 -15.07 -31.98 -0.59
CA ASN A 98 -16.33 -32.22 0.13
C ASN A 98 -16.26 -31.82 1.62
N ASP A 99 -15.07 -31.75 2.20
CA ASP A 99 -14.82 -31.43 3.62
C ASP A 99 -14.40 -29.96 3.88
N LEU A 100 -14.42 -29.10 2.84
CA LEU A 100 -13.99 -27.69 2.86
C LEU A 100 -15.14 -26.70 3.06
#